data_AF-A0A1H8A7P3-F1
#
_entry.id   AF-A0A1H8A7P3-F1
#
_cell.length_a   1.000
_cell.length_b   1.000
_cell.length_c   1.000
_cell.angle_alpha   90.00
_cell.angle_beta   90.00
_cell.angle_gamma   90.00
#
_symmetry.space_group_name_H-M   'P 1'
#
loop_
_entity.id
_entity.type
_entity.pdbx_description
1 polymer ?
#
loop_
_entity_poly.entity_id
_entity_poly.type
_entity_poly.pdbx_seq_one_letter_code
_entity_poly.pdbx_strand_id
1 'polypeptide(L)'
;MNFVMHALAGASIGVLNGLFGAGGGIVAVGFLSRLDGNIKSAHATAILITLFLSAASSYMYVTSGNVTFSDALPFLPGGMIGAIAGALFLKKIPDFWLRKVFAVFILYSATRLLLR
;
A
#
# COMPACT_ATOMS: atom_id res chain seq x y z
N MET A 1 -12.70 -20.00 -14.61
CA MET A 1 -11.49 -20.43 -13.88
C MET A 1 -10.67 -19.24 -13.36
N ASN A 2 -11.30 -18.10 -13.04
CA ASN A 2 -10.57 -16.87 -12.69
C ASN A 2 -10.82 -16.50 -11.23
N PHE A 3 -12.06 -16.61 -10.75
CA PHE A 3 -12.45 -16.19 -9.40
C PHE A 3 -11.64 -16.84 -8.26
N VAL A 4 -11.39 -18.16 -8.34
CA VAL A 4 -10.63 -18.89 -7.32
C VAL A 4 -9.18 -18.39 -7.21
N MET A 5 -8.55 -18.07 -8.35
CA MET A 5 -7.18 -17.55 -8.36
C MET A 5 -7.10 -16.12 -7.81
N HIS A 6 -8.11 -15.29 -8.08
CA HIS A 6 -8.20 -13.94 -7.53
C HIS A 6 -8.51 -13.96 -6.02
N ALA A 7 -9.37 -14.89 -5.57
CA ALA A 7 -9.71 -15.06 -4.16
C ALA A 7 -8.50 -15.56 -3.35
N LEU A 8 -7.75 -16.55 -3.86
CA LEU A 8 -6.51 -17.03 -3.24
C LEU A 8 -5.45 -15.93 -3.21
N ALA A 9 -5.26 -15.19 -4.30
CA ALA A 9 -4.34 -14.07 -4.34
C ALA A 9 -4.73 -12.98 -3.33
N GLY A 10 -6.01 -12.60 -3.26
CA GLY A 10 -6.53 -11.65 -2.29
C GLY A 10 -6.32 -12.10 -0.85
N ALA A 11 -6.55 -13.37 -0.55
CA ALA A 11 -6.32 -13.95 0.77
C ALA A 11 -4.83 -13.94 1.16
N SER A 12 -3.94 -14.37 0.27
CA SER A 12 -2.49 -14.34 0.50
C SER A 12 -1.98 -12.91 0.68
N ILE A 13 -2.44 -11.98 -0.15
CA ILE A 13 -2.10 -10.56 -0.03
C ILE A 13 -2.60 -10.01 1.30
N GLY A 14 -3.83 -10.34 1.72
CA GLY A 14 -4.40 -9.92 3.00
C GLY A 14 -3.60 -10.42 4.21
N VAL A 15 -3.21 -11.70 4.19
CA VAL A 15 -2.36 -12.30 5.24
C VAL A 15 -0.98 -11.63 5.29
N LEU A 16 -0.35 -11.41 4.13
CA LEU A 16 0.93 -10.70 4.04
C LEU A 16 0.79 -9.24 4.50
N ASN A 17 -0.31 -8.56 4.16
CA ASN A 17 -0.58 -7.21 4.64
C ASN A 17 -0.77 -7.17 6.16
N GLY A 18 -1.51 -8.13 6.73
CA GLY A 18 -1.65 -8.25 8.18
C GLY A 18 -0.33 -8.50 8.90
N LEU A 19 0.54 -9.35 8.34
CA LEU A 19 1.86 -9.69 8.89
C LEU A 19 2.87 -8.55 8.80
N PHE A 20 2.97 -7.89 7.65
CA PHE A 20 3.93 -6.80 7.41
C PHE A 20 3.37 -5.41 7.77
N GLY A 21 2.10 -5.32 8.17
CA GLY A 21 1.41 -4.07 8.47
C GLY A 21 1.47 -3.10 7.29
N ALA A 22 1.99 -1.89 7.54
CA ALA A 22 2.14 -0.83 6.55
C ALA A 22 2.99 -1.22 5.31
N GLY A 23 3.82 -2.27 5.39
CA GLY A 23 4.69 -2.72 4.30
C GLY A 23 4.03 -3.63 3.25
N GLY A 24 2.85 -4.21 3.54
CA GLY A 24 2.22 -5.20 2.65
C GLY A 24 1.62 -4.63 1.36
N GLY A 25 1.36 -3.31 1.31
CA GLY A 25 0.90 -2.63 0.11
C GLY A 25 1.88 -2.76 -1.07
N ILE A 26 3.18 -2.85 -0.79
CA ILE A 26 4.22 -3.03 -1.81
C ILE A 26 4.08 -4.39 -2.51
N VAL A 27 3.84 -5.44 -1.71
CA VAL A 27 3.61 -6.80 -2.20
C VAL A 27 2.29 -6.87 -2.96
N ALA A 28 1.24 -6.21 -2.45
CA ALA A 28 -0.06 -6.11 -3.11
C ALA A 28 0.03 -5.47 -4.50
N VAL A 29 0.72 -4.33 -4.65
CA VAL A 29 0.92 -3.65 -5.94
C VAL A 29 1.67 -4.54 -6.93
N GLY A 30 2.74 -5.20 -6.50
CA GLY A 30 3.53 -6.08 -7.36
C GLY A 30 2.73 -7.28 -7.88
N PHE A 31 1.86 -7.85 -7.04
CA PHE A 31 1.02 -8.98 -7.40
C PHE A 31 -0.14 -8.57 -8.32
N LEU A 32 -0.83 -7.46 -8.01
CA LEU A 32 -1.92 -6.93 -8.85
C LEU A 32 -1.43 -6.43 -10.21
N SER A 33 -0.23 -5.82 -10.26
CA SER A 33 0.41 -5.41 -11.51
C SER A 33 0.63 -6.59 -12.47
N ARG A 34 0.77 -7.81 -11.94
CA ARG A 34 1.01 -9.03 -12.72
C ARG A 34 -0.28 -9.65 -13.24
N LEU A 35 -1.41 -9.39 -12.58
CA LEU A 35 -2.73 -9.93 -12.92
C LEU A 35 -3.50 -9.06 -13.93
N ASP A 36 -3.46 -7.73 -13.77
CA ASP A 36 -4.39 -6.84 -14.49
C ASP A 36 -3.76 -6.16 -15.73
N GLY A 37 -2.44 -6.25 -15.90
CA GLY A 37 -1.71 -5.62 -17.02
C GLY A 37 -1.67 -4.08 -17.00
N ASN A 38 -2.58 -3.44 -16.25
CA ASN A 38 -2.70 -2.00 -16.08
C ASN A 38 -2.26 -1.57 -14.68
N ILE A 39 -1.10 -0.93 -14.60
CA ILE A 39 -0.42 -0.58 -13.36
C ILE A 39 -1.20 0.47 -12.56
N LYS A 40 -1.96 1.36 -13.22
CA LYS A 40 -2.80 2.35 -12.53
C LYS A 40 -3.95 1.70 -11.78
N SER A 41 -4.61 0.71 -12.40
CA SER A 41 -5.68 -0.10 -11.76
C SER A 41 -5.12 -0.86 -10.55
N ALA A 42 -3.98 -1.53 -10.74
CA ALA A 42 -3.29 -2.25 -9.69
C ALA A 42 -2.94 -1.37 -8.48
N HIS A 43 -2.46 -0.15 -8.74
CA HIS A 43 -2.09 0.80 -7.69
C HIS A 43 -3.32 1.34 -6.94
N ALA A 44 -4.40 1.65 -7.65
CA ALA A 44 -5.65 2.12 -7.04
C ALA A 44 -6.24 1.07 -6.09
N THR A 45 -6.27 -0.19 -6.51
CA THR A 45 -6.78 -1.28 -5.68
C THR A 45 -5.88 -1.55 -4.47
N ALA A 46 -4.56 -1.46 -4.62
CA ALA A 46 -3.64 -1.59 -3.49
C ALA A 46 -3.84 -0.48 -2.44
N ILE A 47 -4.03 0.78 -2.87
CA ILE A 47 -4.34 1.89 -1.96
C ILE A 47 -5.65 1.62 -1.21
N LEU A 48 -6.68 1.09 -1.90
CA LEU A 48 -7.95 0.75 -1.27
C LEU A 48 -7.79 -0.33 -0.18
N ILE A 49 -7.01 -1.37 -0.46
CA ILE A 49 -6.70 -2.42 0.52
C ILE A 49 -5.93 -1.82 1.71
N THR A 50 -4.93 -0.98 1.45
CA THR A 50 -4.15 -0.30 2.49
C THR A 50 -5.02 0.62 3.35
N LEU A 51 -6.05 1.25 2.78
CA LEU A 51 -6.98 2.10 3.53
C LEU A 51 -7.80 1.29 4.55
N PHE A 52 -8.40 0.17 4.12
CA PHE A 52 -9.13 -0.72 5.03
C PHE A 52 -8.22 -1.30 6.12
N LEU A 53 -7.02 -1.72 5.75
CA LEU A 53 -6.05 -2.25 6.70
C LEU A 53 -5.63 -1.17 7.71
N SER A 54 -5.33 0.04 7.25
CA SER A 54 -4.93 1.15 8.12
C SER A 54 -6.08 1.54 9.06
N ALA A 55 -7.33 1.51 8.59
CA ALA A 55 -8.49 1.74 9.44
C ALA A 55 -8.62 0.65 10.53
N ALA A 56 -8.46 -0.62 10.17
CA ALA A 56 -8.48 -1.73 11.13
C ALA A 56 -7.33 -1.64 12.15
N SER A 57 -6.11 -1.35 11.69
CA SER A 57 -4.94 -1.15 12.56
C SER A 57 -5.12 0.06 13.46
N SER A 58 -5.62 1.18 12.94
CA SER A 58 -5.90 2.38 13.73
C SER A 58 -6.93 2.10 14.82
N TYR A 59 -7.99 1.35 14.50
CA TYR A 59 -8.99 0.96 15.48
C TYR A 59 -8.38 0.09 16.58
N MET A 60 -7.56 -0.90 16.23
CA MET A 60 -6.84 -1.72 17.20
C MET A 60 -5.88 -0.91 18.08
N TYR A 61 -5.15 0.07 17.52
CA TYR A 61 -4.20 0.88 18.28
C TYR A 61 -4.89 1.81 19.29
N VAL A 62 -6.04 2.38 18.90
CA VAL A 62 -6.85 3.23 19.77
C VAL A 62 -7.50 2.40 20.88
N THR A 63 -8.03 1.21 20.59
CA THR A 63 -8.64 0.34 21.61
C THR A 63 -7.63 -0.30 22.55
N SER A 64 -6.39 -0.50 22.10
CA SER A 64 -5.28 -1.00 22.93
C SER A 64 -4.65 0.07 23.83
N GLY A 65 -5.11 1.33 23.75
CA GLY A 65 -4.61 2.44 24.56
C GLY A 65 -3.17 2.91 24.23
N ASN A 66 -2.58 2.39 23.15
CA ASN A 66 -1.20 2.68 22.75
C ASN A 66 -1.06 4.00 21.98
N VAL A 67 -2.16 4.55 21.43
CA VAL A 67 -2.15 5.78 20.62
C VAL A 67 -3.33 6.68 20.99
N THR A 68 -3.03 7.94 21.31
CA THR A 68 -4.02 8.98 21.57
C THR A 68 -4.31 9.77 20.29
N PHE A 69 -5.55 10.23 20.10
CA PHE A 69 -5.91 11.07 18.94
C PHE A 69 -5.05 12.34 18.82
N SER A 70 -4.54 12.85 19.94
CA SER A 70 -3.60 13.98 19.99
C SER A 70 -2.27 13.68 19.30
N ASP A 71 -1.79 12.44 19.33
CA ASP A 71 -0.51 12.04 18.70
C ASP A 71 -0.65 11.95 17.18
N ALA A 72 -1.86 11.63 16.69
CA ALA A 72 -2.16 11.54 15.26
C ALA A 72 -2.43 12.91 14.60
N LEU A 73 -2.89 13.89 15.39
CA LEU A 73 -3.23 15.25 14.94
C LEU A 73 -2.14 15.95 14.10
N PRO A 74 -0.86 15.96 14.50
CA PRO A 74 0.20 16.61 13.72
C PRO A 74 0.50 15.89 12.39
N PHE A 75 0.20 14.60 12.28
CA PHE A 75 0.44 13.81 11.06
C PHE A 75 -0.68 13.95 10.02
N LEU A 76 -1.91 14.25 10.46
CA LEU A 76 -3.06 14.45 9.58
C LEU A 76 -2.83 15.46 8.44
N PRO A 77 -2.38 16.71 8.70
CA PRO A 77 -2.21 17.69 7.63
C PRO A 77 -1.12 17.28 6.65
N GLY A 78 0.00 16.72 7.13
CA GLY A 78 1.08 16.22 6.27
C GLY A 78 0.62 15.04 5.40
N GLY A 79 -0.12 14.09 5.99
CA GLY A 79 -0.69 12.95 5.29
C GLY A 79 -1.71 13.37 4.23
N MET A 80 -2.60 14.31 4.53
CA MET A 80 -3.57 14.84 3.57
C MET A 80 -2.90 15.54 2.39
N ILE A 81 -1.95 16.44 2.66
CA ILE A 81 -1.23 17.17 1.61
C ILE A 81 -0.45 16.17 0.73
N GLY A 82 0.26 15.23 1.34
CA GLY A 82 0.99 14.18 0.63
C GLY A 82 0.08 13.29 -0.22
N ALA A 83 -1.07 12.89 0.30
CA ALA A 83 -2.05 12.06 -0.43
C ALA A 83 -2.64 12.78 -1.64
N ILE A 84 -3.05 14.04 -1.46
CA ILE A 84 -3.62 14.86 -2.55
C ILE A 84 -2.55 15.13 -3.62
N ALA A 85 -1.35 15.57 -3.20
CA ALA A 85 -0.25 15.81 -4.13
C ALA A 85 0.11 14.53 -4.88
N GLY A 86 0.29 13.40 -4.17
CA GLY A 86 0.57 12.10 -4.75
C GLY A 86 -0.47 11.69 -5.79
N ALA A 87 -1.76 11.80 -5.47
CA ALA A 87 -2.86 11.45 -6.39
C ALA A 87 -2.88 12.32 -7.65
N LEU A 88 -2.57 13.62 -7.54
CA LEU A 88 -2.49 14.53 -8.68
C LEU A 88 -1.27 14.24 -9.56
N PHE A 89 -0.11 13.98 -8.97
CA PHE A 89 1.11 13.63 -9.70
C PHE A 89 0.97 12.28 -10.42
N LEU A 90 0.35 11.29 -9.78
CA LEU A 90 0.17 9.95 -10.35
C LEU A 90 -0.60 9.97 -11.68
N LYS A 91 -1.59 10.87 -11.82
CA LYS A 91 -2.37 11.01 -13.06
C LYS A 91 -1.54 11.54 -14.24
N LYS A 92 -0.50 12.33 -13.97
CA LYS A 92 0.34 12.95 -15.00
C LYS A 92 1.55 12.10 -15.42
N ILE A 93 1.90 11.07 -14.64
CA ILE A 93 3.09 10.26 -14.89
C ILE A 93 2.77 9.13 -15.90
N PRO A 94 3.62 8.92 -16.92
CA PRO A 94 3.49 7.77 -17.83
C PRO A 94 3.73 6.45 -17.09
N ASP A 95 2.97 5.39 -17.44
CA ASP A 95 3.05 4.07 -16.81
C ASP A 95 4.46 3.49 -16.79
N PHE A 96 5.26 3.77 -17.84
CA PHE A 96 6.65 3.35 -17.93
C PHE A 96 7.51 3.90 -16.78
N TRP A 97 7.39 5.19 -16.49
CA TRP A 97 8.16 5.84 -15.43
C TRP A 97 7.65 5.43 -14.05
N LEU A 98 6.32 5.33 -13.89
CA LEU A 98 5.73 4.89 -12.65
C LEU A 98 6.21 3.48 -12.26
N ARG A 99 6.21 2.55 -13.22
CA ARG A 99 6.72 1.18 -13.01
C ARG A 99 8.19 1.16 -12.65
N LYS A 100 9.02 1.93 -13.36
CA LYS A 100 10.47 1.94 -13.16
C LYS A 100 10.85 2.50 -11.78
N VAL A 101 10.24 3.61 -11.39
CA VAL A 101 10.46 4.23 -10.06
C VAL A 101 9.99 3.30 -8.95
N PHE A 102 8.81 2.70 -9.09
CA PHE A 102 8.28 1.76 -8.09
C PHE A 102 9.20 0.53 -7.96
N ALA A 103 9.65 -0.05 -9.07
CA ALA A 103 10.57 -1.20 -9.05
C ALA A 103 11.90 -0.87 -8.35
N VAL A 104 12.48 0.30 -8.63
CA VAL A 104 13.71 0.75 -7.95
C VAL A 104 13.47 0.95 -6.45
N PHE A 105 12.33 1.52 -6.07
CA PHE A 105 11.95 1.74 -4.67
C PHE A 105 11.79 0.42 -3.89
N ILE A 106 11.22 -0.60 -4.53
CA ILE A 106 11.12 -1.96 -3.95
C ILE A 106 12.51 -2.56 -3.74
N LEU A 107 13.37 -2.52 -4.76
CA LEU A 107 14.73 -3.05 -4.66
C LEU A 107 15.53 -2.34 -3.56
N TYR A 108 15.38 -1.03 -3.45
CA TYR A 108 15.97 -0.25 -2.37
C TYR A 108 15.44 -0.68 -0.99
N SER A 109 14.12 -0.86 -0.85
CA SER A 109 13.52 -1.31 0.41
C SER A 109 13.99 -2.72 0.80
N ALA A 110 14.06 -3.63 -0.17
CA ALA A 110 14.54 -5.00 0.02
C ALA A 110 16.01 -5.04 0.44
N THR A 111 16.87 -4.27 -0.22
CA THR A 111 18.30 -4.19 0.14
C THR A 111 18.51 -3.58 1.53
N ARG A 112 17.76 -2.52 1.87
CA ARG A 112 17.82 -1.92 3.22
C ARG A 112 17.36 -2.87 4.32
N LEU A 113 16.40 -3.76 4.04
CA LEU A 113 15.92 -4.76 4.99
C LEU A 113 16.87 -5.96 5.11
N LEU A 114 17.64 -6.29 4.06
CA LEU A 114 18.67 -7.33 4.11
C LEU A 114 19.98 -6.86 4.77
N LEU A 115 20.31 -5.58 4.65
CA LEU A 115 21.53 -4.98 5.20
C LEU A 115 21.36 -4.45 6.65
N ARG A 116 20.15 -4.55 7.23
CA ARG A 116 19.85 -4.24 8.63
C ARG A 116 19.43 -5.50 9.36
#